data_AF-A0A967CAG1-F1
#
_entry.id   AF-A0A967CAG1-F1
#
_cell.length_a   1.000
_cell.length_b   1.000
_cell.length_c   1.000
_cell.angle_alpha   90.00
_cell.angle_beta   90.00
_cell.angle_gamma   90.00
#
_symmetry.space_group_name_H-M   'P 1'
#
loop_
_entity.id
_entity.type
_entity.pdbx_description
1 polymer ?
#
loop_
_entity_poly.entity_id
_entity_poly.type
_entity_poly.pdbx_seq_one_letter_code
_entity_poly.pdbx_strand_id
1 'polypeptide(L)'
;MWYDRAPFCKGILWFSALSLLVSADPAQAQDRDLTRVIYDYAVTSYCGTLDLDVERGFRTELETLTRRSGLDTEGARKQRLKGWVQADREWSNRGLGGFRAWCQDEGVAASRHFRAIAIGEKEP
;
A
#
# COMPACT_ATOMS: atom_id res chain seq x y z
N MET A 1 -29.15 8.10 -70.31
CA MET A 1 -29.39 7.97 -68.87
C MET A 1 -28.51 9.00 -68.19
N TRP A 2 -29.12 9.96 -67.52
CA TRP A 2 -28.54 11.23 -67.12
C TRP A 2 -27.69 11.10 -65.86
N TYR A 3 -26.58 11.84 -65.83
CA TYR A 3 -25.77 12.13 -64.66
C TYR A 3 -26.58 12.97 -63.66
N ASP A 4 -26.53 12.63 -62.36
CA ASP A 4 -26.65 13.66 -61.32
C ASP A 4 -25.99 13.26 -59.97
N ARG A 5 -25.02 14.11 -59.60
CA ARG A 5 -24.55 14.63 -58.29
C ARG A 5 -24.37 13.76 -57.04
N ALA A 6 -23.13 13.87 -56.51
CA ALA A 6 -22.70 13.60 -55.13
C ALA A 6 -23.24 14.62 -54.11
N PRO A 7 -23.10 14.30 -52.81
CA PRO A 7 -22.38 15.20 -51.90
C PRO A 7 -21.33 14.44 -51.05
N PHE A 8 -20.07 14.86 -51.09
CA PHE A 8 -19.42 15.63 -50.01
C PHE A 8 -19.62 15.06 -48.60
N CYS A 9 -18.54 14.47 -48.04
CA CYS A 9 -17.81 15.13 -46.95
C CYS A 9 -16.50 14.39 -46.65
N LYS A 10 -15.39 15.08 -46.95
CA LYS A 10 -14.06 14.79 -46.44
C LYS A 10 -14.10 14.91 -44.92
N GLY A 11 -13.92 13.81 -44.20
CA GLY A 11 -13.76 13.78 -42.76
C GLY A 11 -12.54 12.95 -42.41
N ILE A 12 -11.37 13.59 -42.42
CA ILE A 12 -10.15 13.06 -41.83
C ILE A 12 -10.39 12.98 -40.33
N LEU A 13 -10.52 11.78 -39.78
CA LEU A 13 -10.35 11.53 -38.35
C LEU A 13 -9.50 10.27 -38.18
N TRP A 14 -8.18 10.51 -38.25
CA TRP A 14 -7.18 9.72 -37.55
C TRP A 14 -7.59 9.60 -36.08
N PHE A 15 -8.21 8.49 -35.70
CA PHE A 15 -8.27 8.10 -34.30
C PHE A 15 -6.95 7.43 -33.95
N SER A 16 -5.97 8.26 -33.57
CA SER A 16 -4.81 7.81 -32.82
C SER A 16 -5.30 7.25 -31.49
N ALA A 17 -5.35 5.92 -31.39
CA ALA A 17 -5.55 5.22 -30.13
C ALA A 17 -4.30 5.45 -29.25
N LEU A 18 -4.30 6.55 -28.51
CA LEU A 18 -3.34 6.79 -27.45
C LEU A 18 -3.77 5.94 -26.26
N SER A 19 -3.26 4.72 -26.19
CA SER A 19 -3.39 3.85 -25.03
C SER A 19 -2.86 4.60 -23.82
N LEU A 20 -3.76 5.05 -22.94
CA LEU A 20 -3.43 5.49 -21.60
C LEU A 20 -2.85 4.28 -20.87
N LEU A 21 -1.53 4.15 -20.88
CA LEU A 21 -0.80 3.36 -19.91
C LEU A 21 -1.09 4.00 -18.56
N VAL A 22 -2.08 3.47 -17.85
CA VAL A 22 -2.10 3.52 -16.39
C VAL A 22 -0.82 2.80 -15.97
N SER A 23 0.25 3.57 -15.79
CA SER A 23 1.32 3.16 -14.91
C SER A 23 0.65 3.00 -13.55
N ALA A 24 0.49 1.76 -13.10
CA ALA A 24 0.32 1.51 -11.68
C ALA A 24 1.53 2.17 -11.02
N ASP A 25 1.30 3.28 -10.32
CA ASP A 25 2.35 3.92 -9.52
C ASP A 25 2.94 2.81 -8.65
N PRO A 26 4.26 2.55 -8.70
CA PRO A 26 4.87 1.71 -7.70
C PRO A 26 4.54 2.39 -6.38
N ALA A 27 3.74 1.73 -5.55
CA ALA A 27 3.32 2.21 -4.24
C ALA A 27 4.50 2.96 -3.64
N GLN A 28 4.35 4.28 -3.46
CA GLN A 28 5.43 5.16 -3.06
C GLN A 28 6.26 4.45 -2.00
N ALA A 29 7.52 4.16 -2.31
CA ALA A 29 8.52 3.82 -1.31
C ALA A 29 8.73 5.08 -0.46
N GLN A 30 7.71 5.44 0.33
CA GLN A 30 7.86 6.37 1.43
C GLN A 30 8.85 5.71 2.36
N ASP A 31 9.94 6.41 2.66
CA ASP A 31 10.88 6.02 3.71
C ASP A 31 10.07 5.64 4.98
N ARG A 32 9.94 4.33 5.24
CA ARG A 32 9.05 3.80 6.27
C ARG A 32 9.73 3.96 7.62
N ASP A 33 9.09 4.67 8.54
CA ASP A 33 9.60 4.80 9.92
C ASP A 33 9.10 3.67 10.83
N LEU A 34 9.65 3.59 12.06
CA LEU A 34 9.20 2.57 13.03
C LEU A 34 7.72 2.73 13.38
N THR A 35 7.18 3.95 13.32
CA THR A 35 5.75 4.20 13.57
C THR A 35 4.91 3.46 12.55
N ARG A 36 5.23 3.61 11.25
CA ARG A 36 4.48 3.02 10.15
C ARG A 36 4.55 1.51 10.15
N VAL A 37 5.73 0.93 10.37
CA VAL A 37 5.90 -0.53 10.40
C VAL A 37 5.10 -1.16 11.54
N ILE A 38 5.07 -0.53 12.71
CA ILE A 38 4.29 -1.02 13.85
C ILE A 38 2.79 -0.86 13.61
N TYR A 39 2.37 0.27 13.03
CA TYR A 39 0.99 0.47 12.61
C TYR A 39 0.54 -0.66 11.66
N ASP A 40 1.29 -0.90 10.57
CA ASP A 40 0.94 -1.90 9.56
C ASP A 40 0.87 -3.30 10.15
N TYR A 41 1.81 -3.67 11.04
CA TYR A 41 1.76 -4.95 11.74
C TYR A 41 0.50 -5.09 12.60
N ALA A 42 0.13 -4.05 13.35
CA ALA A 42 -1.10 -4.03 14.13
C ALA A 42 -2.34 -4.21 13.24
N VAL A 43 -2.40 -3.56 12.09
CA VAL A 43 -3.48 -3.72 11.11
C VAL A 43 -3.59 -5.17 10.65
N THR A 44 -2.48 -5.87 10.38
CA THR A 44 -2.54 -7.29 9.98
C THR A 44 -3.19 -8.17 11.06
N SER A 45 -2.93 -7.88 12.34
CA SER A 45 -3.55 -8.59 13.46
C SER A 45 -5.05 -8.31 13.53
N TYR A 46 -5.46 -7.04 13.51
CA TYR A 46 -6.88 -6.66 13.57
C TYR A 46 -7.68 -7.22 12.39
N CYS A 47 -7.09 -7.24 11.19
CA CYS A 47 -7.73 -7.71 9.97
C CYS A 47 -7.65 -9.23 9.76
N GLY A 48 -7.03 -9.99 10.67
CA GLY A 48 -6.93 -11.44 10.59
C GLY A 48 -6.03 -11.94 9.45
N THR A 49 -5.06 -11.13 9.00
CA THR A 49 -4.10 -11.49 7.94
C THR A 49 -2.72 -11.85 8.47
N LEU A 50 -2.54 -11.85 9.80
CA LEU A 50 -1.32 -12.23 10.50
C LEU A 50 -1.07 -13.75 10.41
N ASP A 51 0.12 -14.12 9.93
CA ASP A 51 0.66 -15.48 9.92
C ASP A 51 2.17 -15.48 10.23
N LEU A 52 2.81 -16.65 10.19
CA LEU A 52 4.23 -16.81 10.49
C LEU A 52 5.15 -16.05 9.52
N ASP A 53 4.76 -15.92 8.25
CA ASP A 53 5.57 -15.20 7.26
C ASP A 53 5.42 -13.69 7.45
N VAL A 54 4.21 -13.20 7.74
CA VAL A 54 3.99 -11.80 8.16
C VAL A 54 4.81 -11.46 9.39
N GLU A 55 4.81 -12.30 10.43
CA GLU A 55 5.61 -12.07 11.64
C GLU A 55 7.13 -12.06 11.33
N ARG A 56 7.59 -12.98 10.47
CA ARG A 56 9.01 -13.03 10.06
C ARG A 56 9.41 -11.74 9.34
N GLY A 57 8.65 -11.32 8.34
CA GLY A 57 8.93 -10.10 7.58
C GLY A 57 8.91 -8.85 8.44
N PHE A 58 7.90 -8.73 9.31
CA PHE A 58 7.82 -7.63 10.27
C PHE A 58 9.05 -7.56 11.17
N ARG A 59 9.51 -8.68 11.74
CA ARG A 59 10.73 -8.69 12.56
C ARG A 59 11.96 -8.23 11.79
N THR A 60 12.13 -8.72 10.57
CA THR A 60 13.26 -8.34 9.70
C THR A 60 13.27 -6.85 9.38
N GLU A 61 12.11 -6.27 9.06
CA GLU A 61 11.97 -4.84 8.79
C GLU A 61 12.20 -4.01 10.06
N LEU A 62 11.58 -4.41 11.17
CA LEU A 62 11.71 -3.74 12.46
C LEU A 62 13.16 -3.68 12.94
N GLU A 63 13.90 -4.78 12.83
CA GLU A 63 15.34 -4.84 13.15
C GLU A 63 16.15 -3.93 12.24
N THR A 64 15.82 -3.91 10.94
CA THR A 64 16.50 -3.07 9.95
C THR A 64 16.30 -1.58 10.24
N LEU A 65 15.07 -1.16 10.47
CA LEU A 65 14.76 0.23 10.82
C LEU A 65 15.33 0.61 12.18
N THR A 66 15.27 -0.28 13.17
CA THR A 66 15.85 0.01 14.50
C THR A 66 17.35 0.27 14.36
N ARG A 67 18.09 -0.54 13.59
CA ARG A 67 19.53 -0.33 13.34
C ARG A 67 19.84 0.96 12.59
N ARG A 68 19.00 1.35 11.62
CA ARG A 68 19.23 2.52 10.76
C ARG A 68 18.79 3.84 11.39
N SER A 69 17.84 3.81 12.33
CA SER A 69 17.15 5.00 12.82
C SER A 69 18.02 5.97 13.63
N GLY A 70 19.14 5.51 14.19
CA GLY A 70 19.96 6.29 15.12
C GLY A 70 19.23 6.69 16.41
N LEU A 71 18.04 6.15 16.67
CA LEU A 71 17.24 6.43 17.86
C LEU A 71 17.84 5.76 19.08
N ASP A 72 17.75 6.42 20.22
CA ASP A 72 17.96 5.78 21.50
C ASP A 72 16.78 4.85 21.85
N THR A 73 16.95 4.06 22.90
CA THR A 73 15.95 3.08 23.35
C THR A 73 14.59 3.73 23.64
N GLU A 74 14.60 4.95 24.15
CA GLU A 74 13.39 5.68 24.55
C GLU A 74 12.63 6.21 23.32
N GLY A 75 13.34 6.82 22.37
CA GLY A 75 12.80 7.28 21.10
C GLY A 75 12.23 6.13 20.27
N ALA A 76 12.95 5.01 20.18
CA ALA A 76 12.46 3.81 19.51
C ALA A 76 11.18 3.27 20.18
N ARG A 77 11.14 3.24 21.52
CA ARG A 77 9.93 2.84 22.27
C ARG A 77 8.76 3.78 21.99
N LYS A 78 8.97 5.10 21.99
CA LYS A 78 7.92 6.09 21.68
C LYS A 78 7.33 5.88 20.29
N GLN A 79 8.16 5.67 19.27
CA GLN A 79 7.67 5.44 17.91
C GLN A 79 6.84 4.15 17.80
N ARG A 80 7.30 3.07 18.46
CA ARG A 80 6.52 1.82 18.52
C ARG A 80 5.17 2.02 19.20
N LEU A 81 5.14 2.69 20.35
CA LEU A 81 3.87 2.99 21.05
C LEU A 81 2.95 3.85 20.18
N LYS A 82 3.50 4.84 19.47
CA LYS A 82 2.74 5.70 18.57
C LYS A 82 2.06 4.89 17.45
N GLY A 83 2.77 3.94 16.84
CA GLY A 83 2.21 3.09 15.79
C GLY A 83 1.03 2.26 16.29
N TRP A 84 1.15 1.63 17.45
CA TRP A 84 0.07 0.87 18.10
C TRP A 84 -1.15 1.75 18.39
N VAL A 85 -0.93 2.92 19.00
CA VAL A 85 -2.01 3.87 19.33
C VAL A 85 -2.73 4.35 18.07
N GLN A 86 -2.01 4.56 16.97
CA GLN A 86 -2.63 4.94 15.69
C GLN A 86 -3.51 3.82 15.14
N ALA A 87 -3.02 2.58 15.11
CA ALA A 87 -3.81 1.45 14.61
C ALA A 87 -5.06 1.19 15.47
N ASP A 88 -4.93 1.29 16.79
CA ASP A 88 -6.05 1.11 17.73
C ASP A 88 -7.12 2.21 17.58
N ARG A 89 -6.71 3.45 17.30
CA ARG A 89 -7.64 4.54 16.96
C ARG A 89 -8.38 4.27 15.66
N GLU A 90 -7.68 3.84 14.61
CA GLU A 90 -8.31 3.49 13.34
C GLU A 90 -9.32 2.35 13.51
N TRP A 91 -8.93 1.29 14.23
CA TRP A 91 -9.81 0.18 14.54
C TRP A 91 -11.07 0.62 15.32
N SER A 92 -10.88 1.44 16.36
CA SER A 92 -11.98 1.96 17.19
C SER A 92 -12.93 2.88 16.41
N ASN A 93 -12.41 3.69 15.48
CA ASN A 93 -13.19 4.70 14.77
C ASN A 93 -14.00 4.15 13.60
N ARG A 94 -13.66 2.98 13.04
CA ARG A 94 -14.16 2.56 11.72
C ARG A 94 -15.47 1.75 11.72
N GLY A 95 -16.01 1.36 12.89
CA GLY A 95 -17.28 0.62 12.99
C GLY A 95 -17.35 -0.65 12.12
N LEU A 96 -18.53 -1.27 11.96
CA LEU A 96 -18.65 -2.52 11.17
C LEU A 96 -18.47 -2.30 9.65
N GLY A 97 -18.84 -1.12 9.13
CA GLY A 97 -18.79 -0.83 7.69
C GLY A 97 -17.42 -0.38 7.18
N GLY A 98 -16.72 0.49 7.92
CA GLY A 98 -15.40 0.99 7.54
C GLY A 98 -14.28 -0.01 7.77
N PHE A 99 -14.47 -0.94 8.72
CA PHE A 99 -13.50 -1.98 9.04
C PHE A 99 -13.20 -2.89 7.84
N ARG A 100 -14.22 -3.30 7.08
CA ARG A 100 -14.01 -4.19 5.93
C ARG A 100 -13.19 -3.52 4.84
N ALA A 101 -13.51 -2.28 4.46
CA ALA A 101 -12.77 -1.54 3.45
C ALA A 101 -11.32 -1.31 3.90
N TRP A 102 -11.13 -0.88 5.15
CA TRP A 102 -9.80 -0.69 5.73
C TRP A 102 -8.93 -1.95 5.66
N CYS A 103 -9.51 -3.10 5.99
CA CYS A 103 -8.76 -4.36 5.91
C CYS A 103 -8.43 -4.77 4.48
N GLN A 104 -9.28 -4.44 3.50
CA GLN A 104 -8.96 -4.69 2.09
C GLN A 104 -7.85 -3.78 1.58
N ASP A 105 -7.87 -2.50 1.96
CA ASP A 105 -6.93 -1.51 1.44
C ASP A 105 -5.58 -1.58 2.17
N GLU A 106 -5.60 -1.55 3.51
CA GLU A 106 -4.39 -1.45 4.32
C GLU A 106 -3.95 -2.81 4.87
N GLY A 107 -4.87 -3.62 5.37
CA GLY A 107 -4.53 -4.92 5.99
C GLY A 107 -3.96 -5.94 5.00
N VAL A 108 -4.53 -6.03 3.80
CA VAL A 108 -4.00 -6.88 2.73
C VAL A 108 -2.65 -6.35 2.24
N ALA A 109 -2.52 -5.04 2.00
CA ALA A 109 -1.29 -4.43 1.54
C ALA A 109 -0.13 -4.64 2.54
N ALA A 110 -0.36 -4.37 3.83
CA ALA A 110 0.61 -4.61 4.89
C ALA A 110 1.03 -6.09 4.95
N SER A 111 0.07 -7.02 4.88
CA SER A 111 0.38 -8.44 4.93
C SER A 111 1.19 -8.91 3.72
N ARG A 112 0.95 -8.35 2.53
CA ARG A 112 1.74 -8.66 1.32
C ARG A 112 3.17 -8.13 1.44
N HIS A 113 3.32 -6.90 1.94
CA HIS A 113 4.61 -6.28 2.19
C HIS A 113 5.47 -7.13 3.12
N PHE A 114 4.94 -7.52 4.28
CA PHE A 114 5.71 -8.35 5.22
C PHE A 114 6.02 -9.73 4.64
N ARG A 115 5.10 -10.37 3.92
CA ARG A 115 5.39 -11.67 3.27
C ARG A 115 6.49 -11.55 2.22
N ALA A 116 6.55 -10.46 1.45
CA ALA A 116 7.62 -10.19 0.50
C ALA A 116 8.99 -10.12 1.20
N ILE A 117 9.08 -9.39 2.32
CA ILE A 117 10.30 -9.31 3.14
C ILE A 117 10.68 -10.70 3.69
N ALA A 118 9.69 -11.49 4.12
CA ALA A 118 9.91 -12.82 4.69
C ALA A 118 10.56 -13.82 3.72
N ILE A 119 10.38 -13.64 2.42
CA ILE A 119 11.01 -14.44 1.35
C ILE A 119 12.31 -13.82 0.82
N GLY A 120 12.75 -12.70 1.40
CA GLY A 120 14.03 -12.05 1.10
C GLY A 120 13.97 -10.97 0.02
N GLU A 121 12.77 -10.53 -0.38
CA GLU A 121 12.66 -9.32 -1.20
C GLU A 121 13.13 -8.12 -0.37
N LYS A 122 13.97 -7.27 -0.96
CA LYS A 122 14.35 -6.01 -0.33
C LYS A 122 13.13 -5.09 -0.35
N GLU A 123 13.01 -4.26 0.69
CA GLU A 123 12.07 -3.13 0.73
C GLU A 123 12.13 -2.39 -0.63
N PRO A 124 10.99 -2.19 -1.32
CA PRO A 124 10.95 -1.51 -2.62
C PRO A 124 11.46 -0.07 -2.54
#